data_AF-A0A8T5LY11-F1
#
_entry.id   AF-A0A8T5LY11-F1
#
_cell.length_a   1.000
_cell.length_b   1.000
_cell.length_c   1.000
_cell.angle_alpha   90.00
_cell.angle_beta   90.00
_cell.angle_gamma   90.00
#
_symmetry.space_group_name_H-M   'P 1'
#
loop_
_entity.id
_entity.type
_entity.pdbx_description
1 polymer ?
#
loop_
_entity_poly.entity_id
_entity_poly.type
_entity_poly.pdbx_seq_one_letter_code
_entity_poly.pdbx_strand_id
1 'polypeptide(L)'
;MAKKQVSTRKVKKKKWFPVMAPKMFGNKILGESLLTEPGLMKNRCLTLNLSNITGDPRKHNLNIQFRIKDVKDGQGITEITKYELITGHIKRLVRRGRKKVDASFVLRSGDGKRSRVKVIIITNTYVHKSTETSLRASSKDILRDVISKNTFEKTIEELLRGEIQKEGKKVLSKIAPVRNFEIRVFKAEPSRKEKEDYKEEIEVVEEKTEEVKEETEEVAEEEAEAVEEKTEETTKEEKKEKPKKEIKKKEEKKTVKKKTTPKKKLVNDKSNS
;
A
#
# COMPACT_ATOMS: atom_id res chain seq x y z
N MET A 1 -4.35 49.86 -26.19
CA MET A 1 -5.13 48.73 -25.60
C MET A 1 -4.14 47.68 -25.14
N ALA A 2 -3.99 47.47 -23.82
CA ALA A 2 -3.10 46.43 -23.29
C ALA A 2 -3.79 45.06 -23.34
N LYS A 3 -3.11 44.06 -23.90
CA LYS A 3 -3.67 42.71 -24.09
C LYS A 3 -3.51 41.93 -22.78
N LYS A 4 -4.61 41.74 -22.02
CA LYS A 4 -4.63 41.01 -20.75
C LYS A 4 -4.03 39.60 -20.93
N GLN A 5 -2.80 39.41 -20.46
CA GLN A 5 -2.18 38.09 -20.38
C GLN A 5 -2.89 37.32 -19.27
N VAL A 6 -3.64 36.28 -19.64
CA VAL A 6 -4.26 35.36 -18.68
C VAL A 6 -3.26 34.23 -18.45
N SER A 7 -2.68 34.16 -17.24
CA SER A 7 -1.82 33.07 -16.77
C SER A 7 -2.58 31.74 -16.86
N THR A 8 -2.50 31.06 -18.01
CA THR A 8 -3.28 29.84 -18.25
C THR A 8 -2.60 28.69 -17.53
N ARG A 9 -2.91 28.50 -16.24
CA ARG A 9 -2.31 27.50 -15.35
C ARG A 9 -2.32 26.12 -16.03
N LYS A 10 -1.14 25.67 -16.50
CA LYS A 10 -0.99 24.46 -17.34
C LYS A 10 -1.16 23.19 -16.50
N VAL A 11 -2.41 22.83 -16.21
CA VAL A 11 -2.74 21.57 -15.51
C VAL A 11 -2.35 20.38 -16.40
N LYS A 12 -1.19 19.78 -16.12
CA LYS A 12 -0.73 18.55 -16.78
C LYS A 12 -1.74 17.42 -16.47
N LYS A 13 -2.39 16.87 -17.50
CA LYS A 13 -3.39 15.80 -17.35
C LYS A 13 -2.73 14.50 -16.90
N LYS A 14 -3.29 13.86 -15.87
CA LYS A 14 -2.86 12.53 -15.41
C LYS A 14 -3.28 11.44 -16.40
N LYS A 15 -2.46 10.42 -16.57
CA LYS A 15 -2.67 9.22 -17.40
C LYS A 15 -2.51 7.97 -16.54
N TRP A 16 -3.18 6.89 -16.93
CA TRP A 16 -2.96 5.57 -16.34
C TRP A 16 -1.73 4.92 -16.97
N PHE A 17 -0.84 4.39 -16.13
CA PHE A 17 0.35 3.68 -16.55
C PHE A 17 0.37 2.28 -15.90
N PRO A 18 0.58 1.20 -16.66
CA PRO A 18 0.55 -0.16 -16.13
C PRO A 18 1.81 -0.49 -15.32
N VAL A 19 1.63 -1.32 -14.30
CA VAL A 19 2.70 -1.87 -13.48
C VAL A 19 2.82 -3.36 -13.75
N MET A 20 4.01 -3.78 -14.18
CA MET A 20 4.31 -5.15 -14.61
C MET A 20 4.98 -5.94 -13.50
N ALA A 21 4.56 -7.20 -13.35
CA ALA A 21 5.17 -8.15 -12.44
C ALA A 21 6.62 -8.50 -12.86
N PRO A 22 7.48 -8.95 -11.94
CA PRO A 22 8.78 -9.51 -12.29
C PRO A 22 8.65 -10.78 -13.14
N LYS A 23 9.70 -11.14 -13.87
CA LYS A 23 9.76 -12.29 -14.80
C LYS A 23 9.29 -13.61 -14.20
N MET A 24 9.56 -13.86 -12.92
CA MET A 24 9.12 -15.07 -12.19
C MET A 24 7.59 -15.24 -12.08
N PHE A 25 6.81 -14.18 -12.29
CA PHE A 25 5.34 -14.21 -12.36
C PHE A 25 4.80 -14.09 -13.80
N GLY A 26 5.67 -14.19 -14.81
CA GLY A 26 5.30 -14.15 -16.23
C GLY A 26 4.93 -12.76 -16.75
N ASN A 27 5.52 -11.69 -16.19
CA ASN A 27 5.31 -10.30 -16.62
C ASN A 27 3.82 -9.86 -16.68
N LYS A 28 2.96 -10.43 -15.82
CA LYS A 28 1.54 -10.05 -15.76
C LYS A 28 1.38 -8.60 -15.28
N ILE A 29 0.33 -7.93 -15.75
CA ILE A 29 -0.08 -6.62 -15.21
C ILE A 29 -0.56 -6.83 -13.77
N LEU A 30 0.06 -6.12 -12.83
CA LEU A 30 -0.28 -6.12 -11.40
C LEU A 30 -1.38 -5.09 -11.06
N GLY A 31 -1.46 -4.03 -11.85
CA GLY A 31 -2.38 -2.91 -11.69
C GLY A 31 -1.90 -1.69 -12.49
N GLU A 32 -2.53 -0.54 -12.26
CA GLU A 32 -2.21 0.72 -12.95
C GLU A 32 -2.04 1.85 -11.94
N SER A 33 -1.22 2.85 -12.26
CA SER A 33 -1.04 4.06 -11.45
C SER A 33 -1.43 5.31 -12.24
N LEU A 34 -2.31 6.13 -11.68
CA LEU A 34 -2.70 7.41 -12.25
C LEU A 34 -1.66 8.48 -11.92
N LEU A 35 -0.88 8.89 -12.93
CA LEU A 35 0.29 9.75 -12.79
C LEU A 35 0.34 10.82 -13.88
N THR A 36 1.02 11.93 -13.60
CA THR A 36 1.30 12.97 -14.59
C THR A 36 2.38 12.52 -15.57
N GLU A 37 3.46 11.93 -15.04
CA GLU A 37 4.64 11.49 -15.77
C GLU A 37 5.07 10.10 -15.30
N PRO A 38 5.58 9.24 -16.20
CA PRO A 38 5.91 7.86 -15.86
C PRO A 38 7.07 7.74 -14.86
N GLY A 39 8.01 8.70 -14.83
CA GLY A 39 9.14 8.70 -13.89
C GLY A 39 8.72 8.73 -12.41
N LEU A 40 7.61 9.38 -12.09
CA LEU A 40 7.02 9.49 -10.74
C LEU A 40 6.50 8.16 -10.18
N MET A 41 6.57 7.09 -10.97
CA MET A 41 6.20 5.74 -10.58
C MET A 41 7.31 5.01 -9.81
N LYS A 42 8.58 5.40 -9.98
CA LYS A 42 9.74 4.76 -9.34
C LYS A 42 9.61 4.76 -7.81
N ASN A 43 10.17 3.75 -7.15
CA ASN A 43 10.13 3.49 -5.70
C ASN A 43 8.73 3.29 -5.07
N ARG A 44 7.62 3.49 -5.80
CA ARG A 44 6.28 3.16 -5.29
C ARG A 44 6.16 1.66 -5.02
N CYS A 45 5.42 1.33 -3.96
CA CYS A 45 5.19 -0.04 -3.53
C CYS A 45 3.72 -0.45 -3.68
N LEU A 46 3.49 -1.67 -4.17
CA LEU A 46 2.16 -2.28 -4.28
C LEU A 46 2.14 -3.58 -3.45
N THR A 47 1.09 -3.78 -2.65
CA THR A 47 0.89 -5.04 -1.93
C THR A 47 -0.30 -5.78 -2.52
N LEU A 48 -0.08 -6.99 -3.03
CA LEU A 48 -1.09 -7.79 -3.72
C LEU A 48 -1.13 -9.21 -3.16
N ASN A 49 -2.29 -9.85 -3.28
CA ASN A 49 -2.47 -11.25 -2.91
C ASN A 49 -1.90 -12.18 -3.98
N LEU A 50 -1.17 -13.22 -3.58
CA LEU A 50 -0.55 -14.17 -4.50
C LEU A 50 -1.57 -14.96 -5.33
N SER A 51 -2.78 -15.18 -4.79
CA SER A 51 -3.88 -15.83 -5.52
C SER A 51 -4.27 -15.03 -6.76
N ASN A 52 -4.29 -13.70 -6.68
CA ASN A 52 -4.71 -12.82 -7.79
C ASN A 52 -3.66 -12.81 -8.92
N ILE A 53 -2.39 -12.95 -8.57
CA ILE A 53 -1.26 -12.94 -9.52
C ILE A 53 -1.12 -14.30 -10.20
N THR A 54 -1.22 -15.39 -9.42
CA THR A 54 -0.99 -16.75 -9.94
C THR A 54 -2.25 -17.33 -10.59
N GLY A 55 -3.43 -17.00 -10.07
CA GLY A 55 -4.69 -17.69 -10.37
C GLY A 55 -4.96 -18.91 -9.49
N ASP A 56 -4.09 -19.21 -8.50
CA ASP A 56 -4.23 -20.38 -7.61
C ASP A 56 -4.94 -20.00 -6.29
N PRO A 57 -6.20 -20.41 -6.07
CA PRO A 57 -6.97 -20.09 -4.87
C PRO A 57 -6.39 -20.70 -3.59
N ARG A 58 -5.51 -21.70 -3.68
CA ARG A 58 -4.85 -22.29 -2.49
C ARG A 58 -3.88 -21.30 -1.85
N LYS A 59 -3.34 -20.36 -2.63
CA LYS A 59 -2.34 -19.38 -2.21
C LYS A 59 -2.92 -18.07 -1.65
N HIS A 60 -4.24 -17.99 -1.43
CA HIS A 60 -4.91 -16.81 -0.88
C HIS A 60 -4.39 -16.34 0.49
N ASN A 61 -3.66 -17.17 1.24
CA ASN A 61 -3.11 -16.83 2.56
C ASN A 61 -1.84 -15.96 2.50
N LEU A 62 -1.35 -15.64 1.30
CA LEU A 62 -0.07 -14.96 1.06
C LEU A 62 -0.24 -13.62 0.35
N ASN A 63 0.40 -12.59 0.90
CA ASN A 63 0.56 -11.28 0.27
C ASN A 63 2.03 -11.07 -0.11
N ILE A 64 2.24 -10.40 -1.24
CA ILE A 64 3.55 -10.02 -1.75
C ILE A 64 3.57 -8.51 -1.98
N GLN A 65 4.64 -7.87 -1.53
CA GLN A 65 4.92 -6.46 -1.81
C GLN A 65 5.93 -6.36 -2.94
N PHE A 66 5.55 -5.60 -3.95
CA PHE A 66 6.35 -5.24 -5.11
C PHE A 66 6.82 -3.79 -4.97
N ARG A 67 8.07 -3.49 -5.34
CA ARG A 67 8.59 -2.12 -5.51
C ARG A 67 8.87 -1.89 -6.98
N ILE A 68 8.48 -0.73 -7.49
CA ILE A 68 8.76 -0.34 -8.87
C ILE A 68 10.20 0.15 -8.94
N LYS A 69 11.06 -0.64 -9.59
CA LYS A 69 12.51 -0.41 -9.67
C LYS A 69 12.85 0.53 -10.83
N ASP A 70 12.23 0.29 -11.96
CA ASP A 70 12.53 0.98 -13.21
C ASP A 70 11.25 1.17 -14.04
N VAL A 71 11.28 2.04 -15.04
CA VAL A 71 10.15 2.33 -15.91
C VAL A 71 10.61 2.28 -17.36
N LYS A 72 10.10 1.34 -18.13
CA LYS A 72 10.46 1.12 -19.55
C LYS A 72 9.20 1.20 -20.41
N ASP A 73 9.28 1.93 -21.51
CA ASP A 73 8.15 2.10 -22.45
C ASP A 73 6.85 2.59 -21.79
N GLY A 74 6.98 3.39 -20.71
CA GLY A 74 5.87 3.86 -19.88
C GLY A 74 5.29 2.83 -18.89
N GLN A 75 5.84 1.61 -18.83
CA GLN A 75 5.44 0.54 -17.93
C GLN A 75 6.39 0.43 -16.72
N GLY A 76 5.83 0.31 -15.52
CA GLY A 76 6.63 0.12 -14.29
C GLY A 76 7.09 -1.31 -14.13
N ILE A 77 8.40 -1.56 -14.15
CA ILE A 77 8.98 -2.88 -13.86
C ILE A 77 9.20 -3.01 -12.36
N THR A 78 8.62 -4.07 -11.78
CA THR A 78 8.75 -4.34 -10.34
C THR A 78 9.80 -5.38 -9.98
N GLU A 79 10.31 -5.25 -8.76
CA GLU A 79 11.03 -6.28 -8.00
C GLU A 79 10.22 -6.65 -6.74
N ILE A 80 10.47 -7.81 -6.13
CA ILE A 80 9.81 -8.20 -4.88
C ILE A 80 10.61 -7.63 -3.69
N THR A 81 9.92 -7.02 -2.73
CA THR A 81 10.54 -6.48 -1.51
C THR A 81 10.16 -7.28 -0.25
N LYS A 82 8.94 -7.84 -0.22
CA LYS A 82 8.39 -8.53 0.96
C LYS A 82 7.45 -9.66 0.56
N TYR A 83 7.58 -10.78 1.26
CA TYR A 83 6.65 -11.90 1.32
C TYR A 83 6.04 -11.94 2.73
N GLU A 84 4.72 -12.09 2.83
CA GLU A 84 4.00 -12.05 4.11
C GLU A 84 2.80 -13.01 4.17
N LEU A 85 2.72 -13.78 5.25
CA LEU A 85 1.51 -14.54 5.60
C LEU A 85 0.46 -13.60 6.19
N ILE A 86 -0.77 -13.70 5.69
CA ILE A 86 -1.91 -12.93 6.18
C ILE A 86 -2.21 -13.28 7.64
N THR A 87 -2.39 -12.25 8.48
CA THR A 87 -2.68 -12.38 9.92
C THR A 87 -3.86 -13.31 10.22
N GLY A 88 -4.90 -13.32 9.37
CA GLY A 88 -6.03 -14.25 9.48
C GLY A 88 -5.64 -15.73 9.36
N HIS A 89 -4.66 -16.08 8.51
CA HIS A 89 -4.12 -17.43 8.43
C HIS A 89 -3.43 -17.82 9.74
N ILE A 90 -2.54 -16.94 10.23
CA ILE A 90 -1.79 -17.15 11.47
C ILE A 90 -2.73 -17.38 12.65
N LYS A 91 -3.79 -16.55 12.78
CA LYS A 91 -4.83 -16.69 13.81
C LYS A 91 -5.55 -18.05 13.75
N ARG A 92 -5.74 -18.66 12.57
CA ARG A 92 -6.36 -19.99 12.40
C ARG A 92 -5.45 -21.15 12.81
N LEU A 93 -4.13 -21.00 12.69
CA LEU A 93 -3.16 -22.05 13.04
C LEU A 93 -2.97 -22.18 14.57
N VAL A 94 -2.94 -21.05 15.27
CA VAL A 94 -2.72 -20.96 16.72
C VAL A 94 -3.99 -21.41 17.47
N ARG A 95 -3.84 -22.34 18.43
CA ARG A 95 -4.95 -22.87 19.25
C ARG A 95 -4.52 -23.07 20.70
N ARG A 96 -5.50 -23.17 21.61
CA ARG A 96 -5.28 -23.56 23.03
C ARG A 96 -4.61 -24.95 23.10
N GLY A 97 -3.87 -25.20 24.19
CA GLY A 97 -3.13 -26.46 24.41
C GLY A 97 -1.84 -26.62 23.58
N ARG A 98 -1.50 -25.65 22.73
CA ARG A 98 -0.30 -25.65 21.88
C ARG A 98 0.62 -24.50 22.21
N LYS A 99 1.91 -24.65 21.96
CA LYS A 99 2.85 -23.53 22.02
C LYS A 99 2.99 -22.89 20.63
N LYS A 100 2.99 -21.56 20.62
CA LYS A 100 3.45 -20.73 19.51
C LYS A 100 4.85 -20.22 19.86
N VAL A 101 5.82 -20.52 19.00
CA VAL A 101 7.20 -20.04 19.11
C VAL A 101 7.46 -19.12 17.92
N ASP A 102 7.52 -17.82 18.16
CA ASP A 102 7.98 -16.85 17.16
C ASP A 102 9.50 -16.65 17.29
N ALA A 103 10.15 -16.35 16.16
CA ALA A 103 11.52 -15.84 16.12
C ALA A 103 11.70 -14.84 14.97
N SER A 104 12.67 -13.95 15.10
CA SER A 104 13.10 -13.04 14.03
C SER A 104 14.62 -13.10 13.89
N PHE A 105 15.10 -13.34 12.68
CA PHE A 105 16.51 -13.38 12.33
C PHE A 105 16.78 -12.37 11.22
N VAL A 106 18.00 -11.81 11.21
CA VAL A 106 18.53 -11.07 10.07
C VAL A 106 19.62 -11.95 9.48
N LEU A 107 19.44 -12.34 8.23
CA LEU A 107 20.31 -13.26 7.52
C LEU A 107 20.78 -12.60 6.21
N ARG A 108 21.94 -13.04 5.71
CA ARG A 108 22.52 -12.55 4.46
C ARG A 108 22.40 -13.65 3.40
N SER A 109 21.86 -13.31 2.24
CA SER A 109 21.78 -14.23 1.10
C SER A 109 23.10 -14.27 0.32
N GLY A 110 23.26 -15.27 -0.56
CA GLY A 110 24.46 -15.46 -1.38
C GLY A 110 24.74 -14.27 -2.33
N ASP A 111 23.69 -13.55 -2.74
CA ASP A 111 23.77 -12.28 -3.48
C ASP A 111 24.16 -11.07 -2.60
N GLY A 112 24.56 -11.31 -1.35
CA GLY A 112 25.03 -10.29 -0.41
C GLY A 112 23.94 -9.47 0.27
N LYS A 113 22.67 -9.58 -0.16
CA LYS A 113 21.54 -8.80 0.40
C LYS A 113 21.23 -9.21 1.83
N ARG A 114 20.76 -8.25 2.64
CA ARG A 114 20.30 -8.49 4.02
C ARG A 114 18.79 -8.66 4.04
N SER A 115 18.34 -9.72 4.69
CA SER A 115 16.92 -10.10 4.76
C SER A 115 16.48 -10.35 6.19
N ARG A 116 15.33 -9.78 6.59
CA ARG A 116 14.68 -10.13 7.84
C ARG A 116 13.69 -11.27 7.62
N VAL A 117 13.94 -12.36 8.32
CA VAL A 117 13.08 -13.54 8.35
C VAL A 117 12.37 -13.58 9.71
N LYS A 118 11.04 -13.59 9.69
CA LYS A 118 10.21 -13.86 10.87
C LYS A 118 9.56 -15.22 10.68
N VAL A 119 9.84 -16.16 11.57
CA VAL A 119 9.25 -17.51 11.54
C VAL A 119 8.28 -17.71 12.69
N ILE A 120 7.31 -18.59 12.45
CA ILE A 120 6.37 -19.08 13.45
C ILE A 120 6.38 -20.61 13.44
N ILE A 121 6.64 -21.19 14.60
CA ILE A 121 6.64 -22.63 14.85
C ILE A 121 5.47 -22.91 15.79
N ILE A 122 4.62 -23.86 15.42
CA ILE A 122 3.45 -24.25 16.24
C ILE A 122 3.57 -25.74 16.54
N THR A 123 3.61 -26.08 17.82
CA THR A 123 3.70 -27.46 18.31
C THR A 123 2.33 -28.11 18.39
N ASN A 124 2.27 -29.45 18.42
CA ASN A 124 1.03 -30.20 18.69
C ASN A 124 0.62 -30.13 20.17
N THR A 125 1.59 -30.07 21.08
CA THR A 125 1.44 -30.09 22.54
C THR A 125 2.02 -28.83 23.18
N TYR A 126 1.88 -28.68 24.50
CA TYR A 126 2.73 -27.79 25.28
C TYR A 126 4.20 -28.24 25.20
N VAL A 127 5.14 -27.29 25.32
CA VAL A 127 6.59 -27.55 25.38
C VAL A 127 7.25 -26.60 26.38
N HIS A 128 8.35 -27.04 27.00
CA HIS A 128 9.11 -26.24 27.96
C HIS A 128 9.98 -25.16 27.28
N LYS A 129 10.35 -24.13 28.04
CA LYS A 129 11.12 -22.96 27.56
C LYS A 129 12.51 -23.33 27.02
N SER A 130 13.12 -24.39 27.54
CA SER A 130 14.36 -24.99 26.99
C SER A 130 14.13 -25.49 25.57
N THR A 131 13.13 -26.36 25.35
CA THR A 131 12.74 -26.88 24.04
C THR A 131 12.39 -25.76 23.05
N GLU A 132 11.66 -24.72 23.48
CA GLU A 132 11.42 -23.55 22.62
C GLU A 132 12.72 -22.88 22.16
N THR A 133 13.73 -22.81 23.03
CA THR A 133 15.01 -22.17 22.74
C THR A 133 15.81 -23.01 21.75
N SER A 134 15.83 -24.34 21.89
CA SER A 134 16.40 -25.27 20.91
C SER A 134 15.70 -25.18 19.54
N LEU A 135 14.37 -25.03 19.50
CA LEU A 135 13.61 -24.82 18.27
C LEU A 135 13.96 -23.47 17.60
N ARG A 136 14.17 -22.40 18.37
CA ARG A 136 14.64 -21.10 17.84
C ARG A 136 16.06 -21.18 17.29
N ALA A 137 16.98 -21.87 17.98
CA ALA A 137 18.34 -22.08 17.50
C ALA A 137 18.35 -22.88 16.19
N SER A 138 17.76 -24.07 16.20
CA SER A 138 17.76 -24.97 15.03
C SER A 138 17.06 -24.35 13.81
N SER A 139 15.98 -23.59 14.01
CA SER A 139 15.33 -22.87 12.90
C SER A 139 16.19 -21.74 12.34
N LYS A 140 17.01 -21.05 13.15
CA LYS A 140 17.99 -20.07 12.67
C LYS A 140 19.03 -20.71 11.75
N ASP A 141 19.51 -21.89 12.12
CA ASP A 141 20.60 -22.55 11.40
C ASP A 141 20.11 -23.13 10.05
N ILE A 142 18.96 -23.82 10.03
CA ILE A 142 18.29 -24.25 8.78
C ILE A 142 18.09 -23.07 7.83
N LEU A 143 17.58 -21.94 8.32
CA LEU A 143 17.33 -20.75 7.50
C LEU A 143 18.64 -20.10 7.03
N ARG A 144 19.70 -20.09 7.87
CA ARG A 144 21.02 -19.60 7.45
C ARG A 144 21.55 -20.43 6.29
N ASP A 145 21.48 -21.75 6.39
CA ASP A 145 22.05 -22.65 5.38
C ASP A 145 21.33 -22.55 4.04
N VAL A 146 20.00 -22.43 4.03
CA VAL A 146 19.24 -22.25 2.79
C VAL A 146 19.48 -20.85 2.20
N ILE A 147 19.38 -19.80 3.02
CA ILE A 147 19.46 -18.41 2.53
C ILE A 147 20.87 -18.06 2.06
N SER A 148 21.92 -18.51 2.74
CA SER A 148 23.31 -18.23 2.35
C SER A 148 23.71 -18.90 1.02
N LYS A 149 23.12 -20.06 0.68
CA LYS A 149 23.35 -20.76 -0.59
C LYS A 149 22.58 -20.16 -1.77
N ASN A 150 21.50 -19.43 -1.51
CA ASN A 150 20.58 -18.94 -2.52
C ASN A 150 20.62 -17.42 -2.69
N THR A 151 20.13 -16.95 -3.84
CA THR A 151 19.85 -15.53 -4.07
C THR A 151 18.54 -15.13 -3.39
N PHE A 152 18.31 -13.83 -3.20
CA PHE A 152 17.06 -13.33 -2.60
C PHE A 152 15.82 -13.77 -3.39
N GLU A 153 15.87 -13.68 -4.72
CA GLU A 153 14.76 -14.05 -5.60
C GLU A 153 14.48 -15.55 -5.57
N LYS A 154 15.52 -16.40 -5.66
CA LYS A 154 15.39 -17.85 -5.57
C LYS A 154 14.88 -18.31 -4.19
N THR A 155 15.31 -17.64 -3.12
CA THR A 155 14.76 -17.88 -1.77
C THR A 155 13.25 -17.63 -1.74
N ILE A 156 12.77 -16.57 -2.40
CA ILE A 156 11.33 -16.31 -2.50
C ILE A 156 10.63 -17.39 -3.34
N GLU A 157 11.21 -17.85 -4.45
CA GLU A 157 10.64 -18.98 -5.21
C GLU A 157 10.45 -20.24 -4.36
N GLU A 158 11.47 -20.64 -3.59
CA GLU A 158 11.41 -21.80 -2.69
C GLU A 158 10.34 -21.62 -1.58
N LEU A 159 10.15 -20.39 -1.08
CA LEU A 159 9.05 -20.06 -0.16
C LEU A 159 7.66 -20.15 -0.80
N LEU A 160 7.53 -19.74 -2.08
CA LEU A 160 6.28 -19.84 -2.85
C LEU A 160 5.90 -21.29 -3.24
N ARG A 161 6.89 -22.20 -3.24
CA ARG A 161 6.73 -23.66 -3.38
C ARG A 161 6.53 -24.37 -2.03
N GLY A 162 6.88 -23.71 -0.93
CA GLY A 162 6.76 -24.22 0.44
C GLY A 162 7.83 -25.27 0.79
N GLU A 163 8.97 -25.27 0.11
CA GLU A 163 10.02 -26.29 0.28
C GLU A 163 10.75 -26.12 1.62
N ILE A 164 11.17 -24.89 1.93
CA ILE A 164 11.79 -24.50 3.21
C ILE A 164 10.89 -24.84 4.41
N GLN A 165 9.58 -24.64 4.27
CA GLN A 165 8.59 -24.96 5.30
C GLN A 165 8.49 -26.48 5.56
N LYS A 166 8.52 -27.30 4.49
CA LYS A 166 8.47 -28.77 4.59
C LYS A 166 9.75 -29.33 5.21
N GLU A 167 10.91 -28.89 4.73
CA GLU A 167 12.21 -29.33 5.25
C GLU A 167 12.41 -28.89 6.72
N GLY A 168 12.18 -27.62 7.02
CA GLY A 168 12.27 -27.09 8.38
C GLY A 168 11.34 -27.83 9.35
N LYS A 169 10.12 -28.15 8.94
CA LYS A 169 9.22 -29.01 9.75
C LYS A 169 9.82 -30.40 9.98
N LYS A 170 10.41 -31.05 8.96
CA LYS A 170 11.00 -32.40 9.08
C LYS A 170 12.17 -32.42 10.08
N VAL A 171 13.02 -31.40 10.06
CA VAL A 171 14.16 -31.29 10.99
C VAL A 171 13.69 -30.94 12.41
N LEU A 172 12.84 -29.92 12.56
CA LEU A 172 12.36 -29.47 13.87
C LEU A 172 11.48 -30.51 14.58
N SER A 173 10.79 -31.38 13.83
CA SER A 173 10.00 -32.50 14.39
C SER A 173 10.83 -33.51 15.18
N LYS A 174 12.17 -33.53 15.00
CA LYS A 174 13.09 -34.37 15.80
C LYS A 174 13.28 -33.85 17.23
N ILE A 175 13.04 -32.55 17.48
CA ILE A 175 13.26 -31.88 18.76
C ILE A 175 11.99 -31.85 19.60
N ALA A 176 10.85 -31.63 18.93
CA ALA A 176 9.54 -31.52 19.55
C ALA A 176 8.46 -31.85 18.50
N PRO A 177 7.23 -32.26 18.89
CA PRO A 177 6.17 -32.54 17.94
C PRO A 177 5.65 -31.25 17.28
N VAL A 178 6.25 -30.87 16.14
CA VAL A 178 5.92 -29.65 15.37
C VAL A 178 4.78 -29.91 14.40
N ARG A 179 3.72 -29.10 14.50
CA ARG A 179 2.55 -29.14 13.61
C ARG A 179 2.76 -28.35 12.33
N ASN A 180 3.22 -27.11 12.49
CA ASN A 180 3.46 -26.15 11.41
C ASN A 180 4.80 -25.43 11.66
N PHE A 181 5.57 -25.28 10.58
CA PHE A 181 6.73 -24.39 10.52
C PHE A 181 6.52 -23.48 9.32
N GLU A 182 6.31 -22.19 9.57
CA GLU A 182 5.90 -21.23 8.54
C GLU A 182 6.77 -19.97 8.61
N ILE A 183 7.07 -19.38 7.45
CA ILE A 183 7.71 -18.07 7.38
C ILE A 183 6.62 -17.01 7.36
N ARG A 184 6.51 -16.26 8.46
CA ARG A 184 5.52 -15.20 8.64
C ARG A 184 5.80 -13.98 7.77
N VAL A 185 7.06 -13.53 7.77
CA VAL A 185 7.53 -12.41 6.94
C VAL A 185 8.94 -12.75 6.45
N PHE A 186 9.17 -12.57 5.16
CA PHE A 186 10.51 -12.49 4.57
C PHE A 186 10.58 -11.14 3.86
N LYS A 187 11.48 -10.25 4.27
CA LYS A 187 11.64 -8.94 3.63
C LYS A 187 13.11 -8.58 3.46
N ALA A 188 13.42 -7.81 2.42
CA ALA A 188 14.66 -7.05 2.39
C ALA A 188 14.74 -6.15 3.64
N GLU A 189 15.91 -6.03 4.23
CA GLU A 189 16.19 -5.08 5.30
C GLU A 189 17.37 -4.22 4.87
N PRO A 190 17.19 -2.91 4.68
CA PRO A 190 18.27 -2.04 4.22
C PRO A 190 19.43 -2.07 5.21
N SER A 191 20.65 -1.99 4.69
CA SER A 191 21.84 -1.85 5.54
C SER A 191 21.78 -0.56 6.36
N ARG A 192 22.65 -0.43 7.37
CA ARG A 192 22.61 0.77 8.22
C ARG A 192 22.94 2.04 7.42
N LYS A 193 23.89 1.94 6.50
CA LYS A 193 24.27 3.02 5.57
C LYS A 193 23.11 3.38 4.64
N GLU A 194 22.49 2.38 3.99
CA GLU A 194 21.30 2.61 3.16
C GLU A 194 20.17 3.33 3.91
N LYS A 195 20.02 3.15 5.23
CA LYS A 195 19.00 3.89 6.01
C LYS A 195 19.37 5.35 6.28
N GLU A 196 20.64 5.67 6.26
CA GLU A 196 21.16 7.04 6.33
C GLU A 196 20.95 7.67 4.93
N ASP A 197 21.40 7.00 3.86
CA ASP A 197 21.19 7.40 2.45
C ASP A 197 19.69 7.63 2.10
N TYR A 198 18.79 6.69 2.44
CA TYR A 198 17.34 6.84 2.21
C TYR A 198 16.70 7.94 3.07
N LYS A 199 17.31 8.32 4.20
CA LYS A 199 16.78 9.40 5.05
C LYS A 199 17.15 10.75 4.43
N GLU A 200 18.39 10.89 3.96
CA GLU A 200 18.85 12.06 3.19
C GLU A 200 18.06 12.21 1.88
N GLU A 201 17.80 11.13 1.13
CA GLU A 201 16.94 11.18 -0.07
C GLU A 201 15.50 11.62 0.24
N ILE A 202 14.94 11.24 1.39
CA ILE A 202 13.58 11.65 1.78
C ILE A 202 13.57 13.12 2.22
N GLU A 203 14.52 13.54 3.05
CA GLU A 203 14.61 14.93 3.54
C GLU A 203 14.81 15.91 2.36
N VAL A 204 15.70 15.60 1.40
CA VAL A 204 15.89 16.41 0.18
C VAL A 204 14.67 16.41 -0.76
N VAL A 205 13.81 15.40 -0.70
CA VAL A 205 12.54 15.38 -1.46
C VAL A 205 11.44 16.11 -0.71
N GLU A 206 11.41 16.03 0.62
CA GLU A 206 10.47 16.79 1.47
C GLU A 206 10.76 18.29 1.34
N GLU A 207 12.01 18.74 1.54
CA GLU A 207 12.47 20.12 1.28
C GLU A 207 12.05 20.60 -0.11
N LYS A 208 12.34 19.86 -1.18
CA LYS A 208 11.93 20.23 -2.56
C LYS A 208 10.42 20.23 -2.79
N THR A 209 9.63 19.55 -1.97
CA THR A 209 8.16 19.65 -2.00
C THR A 209 7.61 20.68 -1.02
N GLU A 210 8.44 21.28 -0.18
CA GLU A 210 8.12 22.44 0.64
C GLU A 210 8.50 23.71 -0.13
N GLU A 211 9.70 23.80 -0.71
CA GLU A 211 10.11 24.84 -1.69
C GLU A 211 9.06 24.98 -2.81
N VAL A 212 8.65 23.88 -3.47
CA VAL A 212 7.64 23.91 -4.54
C VAL A 212 6.21 24.20 -4.01
N LYS A 213 5.94 24.06 -2.72
CA LYS A 213 4.67 24.52 -2.12
C LYS A 213 4.74 26.00 -1.85
N GLU A 214 5.79 26.48 -1.18
CA GLU A 214 6.05 27.89 -0.88
C GLU A 214 6.06 28.71 -2.18
N GLU A 215 6.79 28.29 -3.22
CA GLU A 215 6.73 28.91 -4.56
C GLU A 215 5.29 28.92 -5.16
N THR A 216 4.42 27.98 -4.80
CA THR A 216 3.01 27.98 -5.28
C THR A 216 2.02 28.68 -4.35
N GLU A 217 2.42 28.99 -3.12
CA GLU A 217 1.66 29.77 -2.14
C GLU A 217 2.02 31.25 -2.28
N GLU A 218 3.32 31.62 -2.40
CA GLU A 218 3.77 32.98 -2.78
C GLU A 218 3.15 33.43 -4.11
N VAL A 219 3.19 32.60 -5.16
CA VAL A 219 2.53 32.92 -6.45
C VAL A 219 1.01 32.99 -6.33
N ALA A 220 0.39 32.36 -5.32
CA ALA A 220 -1.04 32.47 -5.07
C ALA A 220 -1.41 33.72 -4.24
N GLU A 221 -0.52 34.18 -3.37
CA GLU A 221 -0.66 35.44 -2.62
C GLU A 221 -0.37 36.65 -3.52
N GLU A 222 0.65 36.60 -4.39
CA GLU A 222 0.86 37.61 -5.45
C GLU A 222 -0.32 37.67 -6.43
N GLU A 223 -0.89 36.53 -6.85
CA GLU A 223 -2.12 36.52 -7.67
C GLU A 223 -3.36 37.03 -6.89
N ALA A 224 -3.35 37.06 -5.56
CA ALA A 224 -4.43 37.59 -4.73
C ALA A 224 -4.33 39.11 -4.51
N GLU A 225 -3.15 39.63 -4.13
CA GLU A 225 -2.91 41.08 -4.00
C GLU A 225 -3.12 41.80 -5.34
N ALA A 226 -2.66 41.21 -6.45
CA ALA A 226 -2.88 41.75 -7.80
C ALA A 226 -4.34 41.71 -8.29
N VAL A 227 -5.25 41.08 -7.52
CA VAL A 227 -6.70 41.13 -7.72
C VAL A 227 -7.36 42.17 -6.80
N GLU A 228 -6.93 42.30 -5.54
CA GLU A 228 -7.45 43.34 -4.63
C GLU A 228 -7.12 44.76 -5.13
N GLU A 229 -5.90 44.99 -5.62
CA GLU A 229 -5.47 46.29 -6.16
C GLU A 229 -6.31 46.73 -7.39
N LYS A 230 -6.88 45.76 -8.14
CA LYS A 230 -7.78 46.04 -9.28
C LYS A 230 -9.24 46.25 -8.90
N THR A 231 -9.65 45.89 -7.68
CA THR A 231 -11.01 46.17 -7.20
C THR A 231 -11.18 47.60 -6.68
N GLU A 232 -10.12 48.25 -6.17
CA GLU A 232 -10.22 49.62 -5.68
C GLU A 232 -10.38 50.67 -6.79
N GLU A 233 -9.69 50.54 -7.93
CA GLU A 233 -9.80 51.51 -9.04
C GLU A 233 -11.19 51.54 -9.70
N THR A 234 -11.95 50.44 -9.70
CA THR A 234 -13.28 50.39 -10.36
C THR A 234 -14.43 51.01 -9.56
N THR A 235 -14.19 51.66 -8.41
CA THR A 235 -15.27 52.15 -7.52
C THR A 235 -15.47 53.67 -7.50
N LYS A 236 -14.95 54.42 -8.50
CA LYS A 236 -15.03 55.91 -8.52
C LYS A 236 -15.78 56.61 -9.66
N GLU A 237 -16.18 55.95 -10.75
CA GLU A 237 -16.82 56.65 -11.90
C GLU A 237 -18.35 56.49 -12.09
N GLU A 238 -19.04 55.54 -11.44
CA GLU A 238 -20.52 55.45 -11.55
C GLU A 238 -21.28 56.21 -10.44
N LYS A 239 -21.26 57.55 -10.47
CA LYS A 239 -22.20 58.41 -9.71
C LYS A 239 -22.68 59.66 -10.47
N LYS A 240 -23.63 59.46 -11.40
CA LYS A 240 -24.69 60.35 -11.96
C LYS A 240 -25.19 59.63 -13.22
N GLU A 241 -26.45 59.27 -13.46
CA GLU A 241 -27.75 59.89 -13.11
C GLU A 241 -28.86 58.87 -12.72
N LYS A 242 -30.08 59.37 -12.47
CA LYS A 242 -31.33 58.68 -12.04
C LYS A 242 -32.53 59.62 -12.35
N PRO A 243 -33.84 59.25 -12.27
CA PRO A 243 -34.51 57.92 -12.17
C PRO A 243 -35.89 57.78 -12.93
N LYS A 244 -36.64 56.70 -12.62
CA LYS A 244 -38.09 56.38 -12.88
C LYS A 244 -38.38 55.72 -14.25
N LYS A 245 -39.24 54.69 -14.43
CA LYS A 245 -40.38 54.08 -13.68
C LYS A 245 -40.51 52.58 -14.13
N GLU A 246 -41.34 51.64 -13.63
CA GLU A 246 -42.41 51.57 -12.59
C GLU A 246 -42.51 50.12 -11.98
N ILE A 247 -43.31 50.01 -10.92
CA ILE A 247 -43.74 48.98 -9.97
C ILE A 247 -44.76 47.92 -10.50
N LYS A 248 -44.69 46.66 -9.99
CA LYS A 248 -45.85 45.90 -9.45
C LYS A 248 -45.44 44.74 -8.51
N LYS A 249 -46.30 44.44 -7.53
CA LYS A 249 -46.10 43.53 -6.36
C LYS A 249 -47.45 42.87 -6.02
N LYS A 250 -47.45 41.80 -5.20
CA LYS A 250 -48.61 40.98 -4.69
C LYS A 250 -49.07 39.87 -5.66
N GLU A 251 -49.65 38.72 -5.22
CA GLU A 251 -50.07 38.27 -3.88
C GLU A 251 -50.08 36.73 -3.76
N GLU A 252 -50.39 36.20 -2.57
CA GLU A 252 -50.40 34.76 -2.23
C GLU A 252 -51.54 33.95 -2.88
N LYS A 253 -51.34 32.62 -3.10
CA LYS A 253 -52.18 31.54 -2.50
C LYS A 253 -51.82 30.10 -2.97
N LYS A 254 -51.85 29.17 -2.00
CA LYS A 254 -52.31 27.76 -2.06
C LYS A 254 -51.85 26.91 -3.28
N THR A 255 -51.11 25.82 -3.09
CA THR A 255 -51.68 24.57 -2.54
C THR A 255 -50.61 23.52 -2.20
N VAL A 256 -50.79 22.82 -1.08
CA VAL A 256 -50.01 21.63 -0.71
C VAL A 256 -50.83 20.36 -0.95
N LYS A 257 -50.34 19.45 -1.81
CA LYS A 257 -50.69 18.01 -1.81
C LYS A 257 -49.41 17.22 -2.09
N LYS A 258 -48.77 16.65 -1.07
CA LYS A 258 -48.94 15.23 -0.67
C LYS A 258 -48.74 14.22 -1.82
N LYS A 259 -47.59 13.55 -1.83
CA LYS A 259 -47.54 12.08 -1.91
C LYS A 259 -46.65 11.53 -0.79
N THR A 260 -47.29 10.88 0.16
CA THR A 260 -46.72 10.14 1.29
C THR A 260 -46.59 8.67 0.95
N THR A 261 -45.53 8.00 1.43
CA THR A 261 -45.49 6.53 1.59
C THR A 261 -45.08 6.20 3.04
N PRO A 262 -45.91 5.44 3.80
CA PRO A 262 -45.72 5.27 5.25
C PRO A 262 -44.82 4.08 5.62
N LYS A 263 -44.37 4.04 6.89
CA LYS A 263 -43.63 2.92 7.50
C LYS A 263 -44.51 2.08 8.44
N LYS A 264 -44.20 0.77 8.48
CA LYS A 264 -44.44 -0.22 9.56
C LYS A 264 -45.88 -0.60 9.96
N LYS A 265 -46.11 -1.92 9.97
CA LYS A 265 -46.34 -2.70 11.22
C LYS A 265 -45.94 -4.17 11.04
N LEU A 266 -45.59 -4.83 12.15
CA LEU A 266 -45.40 -6.28 12.23
C LEU A 266 -46.77 -6.97 12.33
N VAL A 267 -46.85 -8.27 12.03
CA VAL A 267 -47.34 -9.32 12.95
C VAL A 267 -47.26 -10.73 12.32
N ASN A 268 -46.77 -11.68 13.12
CA ASN A 268 -46.86 -13.14 13.11
C ASN A 268 -46.81 -13.96 11.81
N ASP A 269 -45.81 -14.84 11.78
CA ASP A 269 -45.79 -16.09 11.03
C ASP A 269 -46.49 -17.20 11.86
N LYS A 270 -47.33 -18.03 11.24
CA LYS A 270 -47.88 -19.27 11.82
C LYS A 270 -48.26 -20.29 10.73
N SER A 271 -47.53 -21.41 10.73
CA SER A 271 -47.92 -22.79 10.34
C SER A 271 -48.24 -23.15 8.87
N ASN A 272 -47.62 -24.28 8.47
CA ASN A 272 -48.03 -25.30 7.49
C ASN A 272 -48.01 -24.97 5.98
N SER A 273 -46.98 -25.44 5.29
CA SER A 273 -46.88 -26.84 4.80
C SER A 273 -45.44 -27.22 4.47
#